data_AF-A0A0K0D2I9-F1
#
_entry.id   AF-A0A0K0D2I9-F1
#
_cell.length_a   1.000
_cell.length_b   1.000
_cell.length_c   1.000
_cell.angle_alpha   90.00
_cell.angle_beta   90.00
_cell.angle_gamma   90.00
#
_symmetry.space_group_name_H-M   'P 1'
#
loop_
_entity.id
_entity.type
_entity.pdbx_description
1 polymer ?
#
loop_
_entity_poly.entity_id
_entity_poly.type
_entity_poly.pdbx_seq_one_letter_code
_entity_poly.pdbx_strand_id
1 'polypeptide(L)'
;MRQTVEDKMARTHFDENCREELATADRICFNVGRELYVYFFRGIHTAADLSKPIDKRVYKGTYPTCHHFNQETATSTSCSLIIGFSAGQIQLIDPLHKEYQVSRLYNEERFIDKTGVTCLRWVPGQRHHFLVSYTSGYMYLYNEELQCPLAPPVYHAFKQGEKYTVFMCKAKTTRNPVYRWQIGEGSINQFAFSGPDAKMLATVGHDGYLRIFNYHQMELLSYMKSYFGGLLTLAWSPDSKLIVTGGEDDLLTIYNVNEKRVVCRGQGHKSWISQVQFDPYMCSLDNDNEINGFGALDVGSDDEKVFHAHGGVQYGQNRSSISRCSFASFGTINGTSHGSGGICYRIGSVGHDTQLCLWDITEDMLKPANVQRHRNSTIIAPMLGLEVQVLSGSLTVYEIFVFSLYNICNILTTFLVVEFVACCTPLKLFIAEPLICKKIAHERLTVLEFRKDCLVTACQEGFICTWARPGMRDVNSPSALSSPTGFRDGITMGTWGNIANAQALG
;
A
#
# COMPACT_ATOMS: atom_id res chain seq x y z
N MET A 1 -59.87 2.39 -6.19
CA MET A 1 -59.28 3.28 -5.17
C MET A 1 -58.31 2.55 -4.25
N ARG A 2 -58.63 1.36 -3.69
CA ARG A 2 -57.67 0.60 -2.85
C ARG A 2 -56.43 0.09 -3.61
N GLN A 3 -56.61 -0.41 -4.83
CA GLN A 3 -55.51 -0.94 -5.66
C GLN A 3 -54.50 0.14 -6.10
N THR A 4 -54.93 1.39 -6.18
CA THR A 4 -54.09 2.54 -6.55
C THR A 4 -53.24 3.07 -5.38
N VAL A 5 -53.59 2.70 -4.15
CA VAL A 5 -52.85 3.08 -2.93
C VAL A 5 -51.76 2.04 -2.63
N GLU A 6 -52.04 0.75 -2.84
CA GLU A 6 -51.06 -0.33 -2.70
C GLU A 6 -49.93 -0.22 -3.74
N ASP A 7 -50.24 0.10 -5.01
CA ASP A 7 -49.22 0.35 -6.04
C ASP A 7 -48.37 1.59 -5.77
N LYS A 8 -48.93 2.61 -5.10
CA LYS A 8 -48.18 3.80 -4.68
C LYS A 8 -47.27 3.50 -3.48
N MET A 9 -47.77 2.75 -2.50
CA MET A 9 -47.01 2.33 -1.32
C MET A 9 -45.87 1.37 -1.68
N ALA A 10 -46.09 0.44 -2.62
CA ALA A 10 -45.06 -0.45 -3.13
C ALA A 10 -43.98 0.28 -3.93
N ARG A 11 -44.35 1.31 -4.72
CA ARG A 11 -43.37 2.17 -5.42
C ARG A 11 -42.55 3.03 -4.46
N THR A 12 -43.15 3.58 -3.41
CA THR A 12 -42.40 4.32 -2.38
C THR A 12 -41.48 3.42 -1.56
N HIS A 13 -41.91 2.20 -1.19
CA HIS A 13 -41.03 1.23 -0.51
C HIS A 13 -39.89 0.73 -1.42
N PHE A 14 -40.15 0.54 -2.72
CA PHE A 14 -39.12 0.17 -3.69
C PHE A 14 -38.13 1.31 -3.93
N ASP A 15 -38.59 2.56 -4.01
CA ASP A 15 -37.73 3.75 -4.10
C ASP A 15 -36.94 4.01 -2.81
N GLU A 16 -37.49 3.70 -1.64
CA GLU A 16 -36.80 3.79 -0.34
C GLU A 16 -35.70 2.73 -0.22
N ASN A 17 -35.97 1.47 -0.57
CA ASN A 17 -34.95 0.42 -0.58
C ASN A 17 -33.84 0.69 -1.62
N CYS A 18 -34.19 1.19 -2.82
CA CYS A 18 -33.20 1.60 -3.82
C CYS A 18 -32.35 2.78 -3.31
N ARG A 19 -32.96 3.74 -2.60
CA ARG A 19 -32.25 4.86 -1.98
C ARG A 19 -31.35 4.42 -0.83
N GLU A 20 -31.76 3.44 -0.03
CA GLU A 20 -30.92 2.84 1.01
C GLU A 20 -29.73 2.08 0.42
N GLU A 21 -29.92 1.27 -0.63
CA GLU A 21 -28.81 0.62 -1.35
C GLU A 21 -27.85 1.63 -2.00
N LEU A 22 -28.36 2.73 -2.56
CA LEU A 22 -27.54 3.82 -3.12
C LEU A 22 -26.77 4.60 -2.04
N ALA A 23 -27.33 4.69 -0.83
CA ALA A 23 -26.72 5.37 0.31
C ALA A 23 -25.56 4.57 0.93
N THR A 24 -25.59 3.24 0.84
CA THR A 24 -24.53 2.33 1.35
C THR A 24 -23.60 1.79 0.28
N ALA A 25 -23.80 2.11 -1.00
CA ALA A 25 -22.97 1.57 -2.07
C ALA A 25 -21.54 2.13 -2.06
N ASP A 26 -20.56 1.30 -2.32
CA ASP A 26 -19.19 1.74 -2.54
C ASP A 26 -19.11 2.70 -3.73
N ARG A 27 -18.11 3.58 -3.75
CA ARG A 27 -17.84 4.48 -4.87
C ARG A 27 -16.48 4.16 -5.44
N ILE A 28 -16.28 4.32 -6.75
CA ILE A 28 -14.97 4.20 -7.38
C ILE A 28 -14.65 5.47 -8.16
N CYS A 29 -13.43 5.98 -7.98
CA CYS A 29 -12.87 7.05 -8.79
C CYS A 29 -11.62 6.57 -9.52
N PHE A 30 -11.55 6.86 -10.81
CA PHE A 30 -10.39 6.56 -11.63
C PHE A 30 -10.18 7.65 -12.69
N ASN A 31 -8.94 7.77 -13.16
CA ASN A 31 -8.58 8.72 -14.20
C ASN A 31 -7.99 7.99 -15.41
N VAL A 32 -8.31 8.49 -16.61
CA VAL A 32 -7.81 7.98 -17.89
C VAL A 32 -7.37 9.15 -18.74
N GLY A 33 -6.06 9.31 -18.93
CA GLY A 33 -5.50 10.49 -19.60
C GLY A 33 -6.01 11.79 -18.95
N ARG A 34 -6.82 12.56 -19.69
CA ARG A 34 -7.37 13.85 -19.24
C ARG A 34 -8.76 13.77 -18.61
N GLU A 35 -9.32 12.57 -18.50
CA GLU A 35 -10.66 12.36 -17.98
C GLU A 35 -10.59 11.78 -16.57
N LEU A 36 -11.55 12.18 -15.72
CA LEU A 36 -11.78 11.63 -14.38
C LEU A 36 -13.23 11.18 -14.31
N TYR A 37 -13.42 9.98 -13.77
CA TYR A 37 -14.71 9.34 -13.64
C TYR A 37 -14.99 8.96 -12.19
N VAL A 38 -16.25 9.10 -11.79
CA VAL A 38 -16.77 8.61 -10.50
C VAL A 38 -18.01 7.77 -10.77
N TYR A 39 -18.01 6.53 -10.29
CA TYR A 39 -19.11 5.56 -10.43
C TYR A 39 -19.46 4.91 -9.09
N PHE A 40 -20.62 4.26 -9.05
CA PHE A 40 -20.91 3.28 -8.01
C PHE A 40 -20.05 2.04 -8.23
N PHE A 41 -19.42 1.56 -7.18
CA PHE A 41 -18.69 0.30 -7.18
C PHE A 41 -19.59 -0.79 -6.61
N ARG A 42 -19.78 -1.87 -7.36
CA ARG A 42 -20.67 -2.97 -6.99
C ARG A 42 -19.92 -4.27 -6.67
N GLY A 43 -18.63 -4.16 -6.37
CA GLY A 43 -17.79 -5.32 -6.03
C GLY A 43 -17.82 -6.38 -7.12
N ILE A 44 -18.18 -7.60 -6.71
CA ILE A 44 -18.32 -8.78 -7.58
C ILE A 44 -19.63 -8.85 -8.37
N HIS A 45 -20.58 -7.96 -8.11
CA HIS A 45 -21.85 -7.91 -8.83
C HIS A 45 -21.72 -7.18 -10.17
N THR A 46 -22.77 -7.26 -10.99
CA THR A 46 -22.81 -6.57 -12.29
C THR A 46 -22.46 -5.10 -12.14
N ALA A 47 -21.46 -4.66 -12.89
CA ALA A 47 -20.95 -3.28 -12.85
C ALA A 47 -22.07 -2.26 -13.11
N ALA A 48 -21.89 -1.06 -12.56
CA ALA A 48 -22.80 0.06 -12.84
C ALA A 48 -22.83 0.39 -14.34
N ASP A 49 -23.94 0.97 -14.80
CA ASP A 49 -24.11 1.42 -16.18
C ASP A 49 -23.03 2.46 -16.53
N LEU A 50 -22.03 2.05 -17.32
CA LEU A 50 -20.88 2.87 -17.68
C LEU A 50 -21.29 4.12 -18.49
N SER A 51 -22.47 4.13 -19.11
CA SER A 51 -22.97 5.32 -19.81
C SER A 51 -23.41 6.45 -18.86
N LYS A 52 -23.57 6.16 -17.56
CA LYS A 52 -24.12 7.07 -16.55
C LYS A 52 -23.18 7.22 -15.34
N PRO A 53 -22.04 7.92 -15.48
CA PRO A 53 -21.20 8.28 -14.34
C PRO A 53 -21.96 9.15 -13.33
N ILE A 54 -21.57 9.04 -12.05
CA ILE A 54 -22.02 9.95 -11.00
C ILE A 54 -21.51 11.36 -11.32
N ASP A 55 -20.20 11.46 -11.58
CA ASP A 55 -19.50 12.65 -12.07
C ASP A 55 -18.49 12.24 -13.15
N LYS A 56 -18.35 13.09 -14.17
CA LYS A 56 -17.35 12.97 -15.24
C LYS A 56 -16.74 14.34 -15.47
N ARG A 57 -15.41 14.42 -15.39
CA ARG A 57 -14.64 15.65 -15.63
C ARG A 57 -13.61 15.47 -16.73
N VAL A 58 -13.42 16.51 -17.53
CA VAL A 58 -12.44 16.55 -18.61
C VAL A 58 -11.55 17.77 -18.42
N TYR A 59 -10.25 17.54 -18.30
CA TYR A 59 -9.27 18.58 -18.03
C TYR A 59 -8.56 19.02 -19.31
N LYS A 60 -8.53 20.33 -19.57
CA LYS A 60 -7.80 20.94 -20.68
C LYS A 60 -6.46 21.44 -20.17
N GLY A 61 -5.35 21.01 -20.76
CA GLY A 61 -3.99 21.50 -20.47
C GLY A 61 -3.17 20.60 -19.55
N THR A 62 -3.69 20.20 -18.39
CA THR A 62 -3.06 19.22 -17.49
C THR A 62 -3.90 17.95 -17.36
N TYR A 63 -3.33 16.91 -16.77
CA TYR A 63 -4.00 15.63 -16.56
C TYR A 63 -3.89 15.19 -15.09
N PRO A 64 -4.92 14.52 -14.53
CA PRO A 64 -4.85 13.95 -13.20
C PRO A 64 -3.74 12.90 -13.10
N THR A 65 -3.04 12.88 -11.98
CA THR A 65 -1.93 11.96 -11.69
C THR A 65 -2.31 11.00 -10.55
N CYS A 66 -2.95 11.51 -9.52
CA CYS A 66 -3.44 10.77 -8.37
C CYS A 66 -4.63 11.50 -7.74
N HIS A 67 -5.38 10.79 -6.90
CA HIS A 67 -6.56 11.30 -6.23
C HIS A 67 -6.79 10.55 -4.92
N HIS A 68 -7.51 11.17 -3.97
CA HIS A 68 -7.85 10.54 -2.70
C HIS A 68 -9.17 11.07 -2.12
N PHE A 69 -10.06 10.15 -1.73
CA PHE A 69 -11.28 10.50 -0.99
C PHE A 69 -10.99 10.81 0.48
N ASN A 70 -11.72 11.75 1.06
CA ASN A 70 -11.70 12.03 2.49
C ASN A 70 -12.64 11.07 3.19
N GLN A 71 -12.09 10.04 3.81
CA GLN A 71 -12.88 9.06 4.56
C GLN A 71 -13.44 9.64 5.87
N GLU A 72 -12.75 10.62 6.47
CA GLU A 72 -13.13 11.21 7.77
C GLU A 72 -14.39 12.10 7.68
N THR A 73 -14.67 12.64 6.49
CA THR A 73 -15.81 13.52 6.23
C THR A 73 -16.82 12.93 5.26
N ALA A 74 -16.60 11.68 4.82
CA ALA A 74 -17.49 11.01 3.88
C ALA A 74 -18.87 10.77 4.51
N THR A 75 -19.90 11.10 3.75
CA THR A 75 -21.31 10.81 4.05
C THR A 75 -21.95 10.20 2.81
N SER A 76 -23.19 9.71 2.93
CA SER A 76 -23.93 9.15 1.78
C SER A 76 -24.21 10.18 0.67
N THR A 77 -24.14 11.48 0.98
CA THR A 77 -24.54 12.59 0.08
C THR A 77 -23.42 13.58 -0.23
N SER A 78 -22.27 13.49 0.44
CA SER A 78 -21.12 14.38 0.27
C SER A 78 -19.83 13.65 0.60
N CYS A 79 -18.82 13.80 -0.25
CA CYS A 79 -17.50 13.27 0.00
C CYS A 79 -16.44 14.11 -0.70
N SER A 80 -15.52 14.69 0.08
CA SER A 80 -14.41 15.48 -0.44
C SER A 80 -13.41 14.60 -1.20
N LEU A 81 -13.13 14.94 -2.45
CA LEU A 81 -12.15 14.28 -3.31
C LEU A 81 -11.07 15.29 -3.71
N ILE A 82 -9.82 14.99 -3.34
CA ILE A 82 -8.65 15.75 -3.79
C ILE A 82 -8.02 15.07 -5.00
N ILE A 83 -7.58 15.87 -5.98
CA ILE A 83 -7.04 15.43 -7.26
C ILE A 83 -5.76 16.22 -7.54
N GLY A 84 -4.67 15.53 -7.81
CA GLY A 84 -3.35 16.10 -8.10
C GLY A 84 -3.05 16.03 -9.58
N PHE A 85 -2.37 17.05 -10.10
CA PHE A 85 -2.15 17.22 -11.54
C PHE A 85 -0.69 17.19 -11.93
N SER A 86 -0.44 16.87 -13.20
CA SER A 86 0.91 16.78 -13.78
C SER A 86 1.65 18.11 -13.85
N ALA A 87 0.97 19.25 -13.73
CA ALA A 87 1.57 20.57 -13.65
C ALA A 87 1.72 21.12 -12.21
N GLY A 88 1.35 20.32 -11.20
CA GLY A 88 1.57 20.61 -9.79
C GLY A 88 0.37 21.22 -9.04
N GLN A 89 -0.73 21.48 -9.74
CA GLN A 89 -1.97 21.93 -9.12
C GLN A 89 -2.64 20.80 -8.34
N ILE A 90 -3.49 21.18 -7.39
CA ILE A 90 -4.42 20.26 -6.72
C ILE A 90 -5.83 20.86 -6.82
N GLN A 91 -6.83 20.03 -7.10
CA GLN A 91 -8.24 20.40 -7.07
C GLN A 91 -8.95 19.61 -5.99
N LEU A 92 -9.75 20.30 -5.17
CA LEU A 92 -10.72 19.70 -4.26
C LEU A 92 -12.10 19.83 -4.88
N ILE A 93 -12.82 18.71 -4.98
CA ILE A 93 -14.18 18.63 -5.48
C ILE A 93 -15.05 17.78 -4.55
N ASP A 94 -16.37 17.98 -4.61
CA ASP A 94 -17.34 17.00 -4.13
C ASP A 94 -18.10 16.42 -5.35
N PRO A 95 -17.84 15.17 -5.76
CA PRO A 95 -18.49 14.59 -6.93
C PRO A 95 -19.94 14.14 -6.65
N LEU A 96 -20.36 14.05 -5.39
CA LEU A 96 -21.70 13.60 -5.00
C LEU A 96 -22.70 14.75 -4.95
N HIS A 97 -22.21 15.96 -4.63
CA HIS A 97 -23.04 17.13 -4.44
C HIS A 97 -23.18 17.98 -5.73
N LYS A 98 -24.25 17.73 -6.51
CA LYS A 98 -24.43 18.35 -7.85
C LYS A 98 -24.88 19.83 -7.81
N GLU A 99 -25.59 20.26 -6.77
CA GLU A 99 -26.18 21.59 -6.70
C GLU A 99 -25.18 22.68 -6.26
N TYR A 100 -24.15 22.31 -5.49
CA TYR A 100 -23.05 23.18 -5.06
C TYR A 100 -21.71 22.51 -5.33
N GLN A 101 -21.15 22.72 -6.51
CA GLN A 101 -19.79 22.26 -6.81
C GLN A 101 -18.78 23.13 -6.06
N VAL A 102 -18.43 22.71 -4.84
CA VAL A 102 -17.25 23.24 -4.16
C VAL A 102 -16.04 22.77 -4.96
N SER A 103 -15.54 23.63 -5.85
CA SER A 103 -14.30 23.41 -6.60
C SER A 103 -13.26 24.40 -6.10
N ARG A 104 -12.33 23.93 -5.26
CA ARG A 104 -11.18 24.75 -4.81
C ARG A 104 -9.92 24.29 -5.54
N LEU A 105 -9.11 25.25 -5.96
CA LEU A 105 -7.81 25.01 -6.55
C LEU A 105 -6.71 25.44 -5.59
N TYR A 106 -5.70 24.58 -5.43
CA TYR A 106 -4.48 24.87 -4.70
C TYR A 106 -3.31 24.87 -5.67
N ASN A 107 -2.35 25.76 -5.42
CA ASN A 107 -1.18 25.96 -6.27
C ASN A 107 -1.53 26.26 -7.75
N GLU A 108 -2.63 26.97 -8.01
CA GLU A 108 -3.13 27.30 -9.36
C GLU A 108 -2.07 28.03 -10.20
N GLU A 109 -1.45 29.07 -9.62
CA GLU A 109 -0.38 29.88 -10.22
C GLU A 109 0.99 29.18 -10.25
N ARG A 110 1.10 27.95 -9.69
CA ARG A 110 2.33 27.16 -9.64
C ARG A 110 3.50 27.87 -8.94
N PHE A 111 3.18 28.69 -7.95
CA PHE A 111 4.16 29.40 -7.11
C PHE A 111 4.77 28.53 -6.01
N ILE A 112 4.06 27.47 -5.57
CA ILE A 112 4.53 26.59 -4.50
C ILE A 112 5.49 25.55 -5.08
N ASP A 113 5.04 24.82 -6.10
CA ASP A 113 5.84 23.87 -6.88
C ASP A 113 5.37 23.85 -8.33
N LYS A 114 6.29 23.63 -9.27
CA LYS A 114 6.00 23.61 -10.71
C LYS A 114 5.99 22.19 -11.28
N THR A 115 6.51 21.22 -10.53
CA THR A 115 6.62 19.83 -10.96
C THR A 115 5.31 19.08 -10.74
N GLY A 116 5.18 17.88 -11.32
CA GLY A 116 3.97 17.08 -11.19
C GLY A 116 3.76 16.57 -9.78
N VAL A 117 2.50 16.48 -9.36
CA VAL A 117 2.13 15.76 -8.14
C VAL A 117 2.35 14.27 -8.37
N THR A 118 2.99 13.59 -7.42
CA THR A 118 3.28 12.14 -7.51
C THR A 118 2.34 11.32 -6.64
N CYS A 119 2.06 11.79 -5.43
CA CYS A 119 1.14 11.17 -4.50
C CYS A 119 0.47 12.25 -3.65
N LEU A 120 -0.77 12.01 -3.23
CA LEU A 120 -1.50 12.86 -2.31
C LEU A 120 -2.45 12.02 -1.49
N ARG A 121 -2.63 12.38 -0.22
CA ARG A 121 -3.54 11.69 0.70
C ARG A 121 -4.06 12.65 1.75
N TRP A 122 -5.31 12.47 2.15
CA TRP A 122 -5.82 13.04 3.39
C TRP A 122 -5.02 12.48 4.57
N VAL A 123 -4.77 13.31 5.58
CA VAL A 123 -4.07 12.88 6.80
C VAL A 123 -5.07 12.12 7.68
N PRO A 124 -4.81 10.85 8.03
CA PRO A 124 -5.70 10.08 8.88
C PRO A 124 -5.96 10.77 10.22
N GLY A 125 -7.21 10.75 10.69
CA GLY A 125 -7.63 11.46 11.91
C GLY A 125 -7.71 12.99 11.80
N GLN A 126 -7.38 13.59 10.65
CA GLN A 126 -7.49 15.03 10.44
C GLN A 126 -8.43 15.37 9.27
N ARG A 127 -9.55 16.03 9.59
CA ARG A 127 -10.61 16.33 8.61
C ARG A 127 -10.22 17.30 7.51
N HIS A 128 -9.35 18.26 7.82
CA HIS A 128 -9.04 19.40 6.96
C HIS A 128 -7.64 19.38 6.36
N HIS A 129 -6.80 18.40 6.71
CA HIS A 129 -5.40 18.37 6.29
C HIS A 129 -5.12 17.27 5.29
N PHE A 130 -4.36 17.61 4.25
CA PHE A 130 -3.88 16.65 3.28
C PHE A 130 -2.42 16.92 2.93
N LEU A 131 -1.69 15.84 2.67
CA LEU A 131 -0.28 15.85 2.34
C LEU A 131 -0.12 15.56 0.85
N VAL A 132 0.83 16.23 0.20
CA VAL A 132 1.07 16.10 -1.24
C VAL A 132 2.57 15.99 -1.49
N SER A 133 3.01 15.03 -2.29
CA SER A 133 4.39 14.88 -2.76
C SER A 133 4.52 15.25 -4.24
N TYR A 134 5.72 15.71 -4.61
CA TYR A 134 6.02 16.22 -5.94
C TYR A 134 7.26 15.56 -6.53
N THR A 135 7.37 15.59 -7.86
CA THR A 135 8.56 15.10 -8.59
C THR A 135 9.82 15.87 -8.25
N SER A 136 9.68 17.08 -7.70
CA SER A 136 10.77 17.92 -7.21
C SER A 136 11.49 17.37 -5.97
N GLY A 137 10.94 16.37 -5.29
CA GLY A 137 11.47 15.86 -4.01
C GLY A 137 10.95 16.58 -2.78
N TYR A 138 9.94 17.43 -2.95
CA TYR A 138 9.27 18.11 -1.84
C TYR A 138 7.91 17.49 -1.53
N MET A 139 7.53 17.55 -0.26
CA MET A 139 6.16 17.33 0.19
C MET A 139 5.62 18.60 0.84
N TYR A 140 4.32 18.82 0.73
CA TYR A 140 3.65 19.99 1.28
C TYR A 140 2.40 19.57 2.03
N LEU A 141 2.26 20.07 3.26
CA LEU A 141 1.03 19.93 4.03
C LEU A 141 0.11 21.10 3.69
N TYR A 142 -1.10 20.80 3.25
CA TYR A 142 -2.16 21.76 3.00
C TYR A 142 -3.27 21.60 4.03
N ASN A 143 -3.97 22.70 4.29
CA ASN A 143 -5.24 22.73 4.99
C ASN A 143 -6.33 23.24 4.03
N GLU A 144 -7.44 22.53 3.90
CA GLU A 144 -8.47 22.83 2.92
C GLU A 144 -9.13 24.21 3.09
N GLU A 145 -9.12 24.75 4.31
CA GLU A 145 -9.71 26.05 4.67
C GLU A 145 -8.77 27.24 4.40
N LEU A 146 -7.46 26.97 4.26
CA LEU A 146 -6.46 28.01 4.06
C LEU A 146 -6.25 28.35 2.58
N GLN A 147 -5.96 29.62 2.31
CA GLN A 147 -5.67 30.10 0.96
C GLN A 147 -4.19 29.89 0.58
N CYS A 148 -3.94 29.73 -0.73
CA CYS A 148 -2.59 29.72 -1.30
C CYS A 148 -2.03 31.15 -1.46
N PRO A 149 -0.71 31.33 -1.49
CA PRO A 149 -0.11 32.65 -1.61
C PRO A 149 -0.19 33.16 -3.06
N LEU A 150 -0.42 34.47 -3.22
CA LEU A 150 -0.45 35.16 -4.53
C LEU A 150 0.95 35.49 -5.09
N ALA A 151 2.01 35.02 -4.42
CA ALA A 151 3.40 35.17 -4.82
C ALA A 151 4.21 33.98 -4.29
N PRO A 152 5.41 33.71 -4.83
CA PRO A 152 6.28 32.64 -4.33
C PRO A 152 6.49 32.73 -2.80
N PRO A 153 6.15 31.67 -2.04
CA PRO A 153 6.29 31.66 -0.60
C PRO A 153 7.77 31.66 -0.17
N VAL A 154 8.07 32.41 0.88
CA VAL A 154 9.40 32.43 1.49
C VAL A 154 9.42 31.48 2.68
N TYR A 155 10.42 30.60 2.72
CA TYR A 155 10.53 29.54 3.72
C TYR A 155 11.63 29.84 4.75
N HIS A 156 11.49 29.28 5.95
CA HIS A 156 12.58 29.13 6.92
C HIS A 156 12.59 27.72 7.47
N ALA A 157 13.78 27.23 7.83
CA ALA A 157 13.93 25.93 8.44
C ALA A 157 13.22 25.92 9.79
N PHE A 158 12.33 24.94 9.95
CA PHE A 158 11.67 24.60 11.21
C PHE A 158 12.40 23.45 11.89
N LYS A 159 12.81 22.44 11.12
CA LYS A 159 13.53 21.27 11.60
C LYS A 159 14.47 20.74 10.54
N GLN A 160 15.66 20.32 10.94
CA GLN A 160 16.66 19.76 10.04
C GLN A 160 17.18 18.46 10.63
N GLY A 161 17.39 17.46 9.79
CA GLY A 161 18.04 16.21 10.15
C GLY A 161 18.81 15.63 8.98
N GLU A 162 19.24 14.38 9.11
CA GLU A 162 20.06 13.74 8.08
C GLU A 162 19.25 13.53 6.78
N LYS A 163 19.69 14.17 5.70
CA LYS A 163 19.06 14.11 4.37
C LYS A 163 17.57 14.52 4.35
N TYR A 164 17.11 15.33 5.31
CA TYR A 164 15.78 15.95 5.26
C TYR A 164 15.75 17.31 5.95
N THR A 165 14.83 18.18 5.53
CA THR A 165 14.58 19.47 6.18
C THR A 165 13.11 19.83 6.05
N VAL A 166 12.50 20.23 7.17
CA VAL A 166 11.13 20.75 7.23
C VAL A 166 11.18 22.26 7.38
N PHE A 167 10.39 22.94 6.57
CA PHE A 167 10.29 24.38 6.50
C PHE A 167 8.88 24.84 6.84
N MET A 168 8.78 26.07 7.36
CA MET A 168 7.53 26.81 7.53
C MET A 168 7.51 28.05 6.64
N CYS A 169 6.31 28.44 6.20
CA CYS A 169 6.10 29.66 5.43
C CYS A 169 6.26 30.91 6.32
N LYS A 170 7.10 31.86 5.92
CA LYS A 170 7.16 33.19 6.56
C LYS A 170 5.94 34.00 6.12
N ALA A 171 5.02 34.21 7.04
CA ALA A 171 3.76 34.90 6.75
C ALA A 171 3.25 35.64 7.98
N LYS A 172 2.57 36.78 7.77
CA LYS A 172 1.86 37.49 8.83
C LYS A 172 0.62 36.72 9.31
N THR A 173 0.02 35.94 8.41
CA THR A 173 -1.18 35.13 8.65
C THR A 173 -0.92 33.69 8.21
N THR A 174 -1.56 32.74 8.87
CA THR A 174 -1.50 31.32 8.49
C THR A 174 -2.08 31.14 7.09
N ARG A 175 -1.33 30.45 6.22
CA ARG A 175 -1.70 30.21 4.81
C ARG A 175 -1.09 28.90 4.33
N ASN A 176 -1.61 28.39 3.24
CA ASN A 176 -1.00 27.26 2.55
C ASN A 176 0.31 27.67 1.86
N PRO A 177 1.28 26.75 1.68
CA PRO A 177 1.36 25.46 2.37
C PRO A 177 1.75 25.66 3.86
N VAL A 178 1.21 24.82 4.75
CA VAL A 178 1.46 24.87 6.20
C VAL A 178 2.92 24.49 6.50
N TYR A 179 3.37 23.38 5.93
CA TYR A 179 4.75 22.92 5.99
C TYR A 179 5.25 22.53 4.60
N ARG A 180 6.55 22.71 4.37
CA ARG A 180 7.27 22.13 3.23
C ARG A 180 8.34 21.18 3.75
N TRP A 181 8.27 19.92 3.36
CA TRP A 181 9.28 18.91 3.65
C TRP A 181 10.15 18.72 2.42
N GLN A 182 11.47 18.80 2.60
CA GLN A 182 12.47 18.40 1.62
C GLN A 182 13.04 17.07 2.06
N ILE A 183 12.91 16.04 1.24
CA ILE A 183 13.30 14.67 1.62
C ILE A 183 14.24 14.12 0.55
N GLY A 184 15.48 13.83 0.95
CA GLY A 184 16.47 13.23 0.08
C GLY A 184 16.79 14.06 -1.15
N GLU A 185 17.25 13.36 -2.19
CA GLU A 185 17.51 13.92 -3.50
C GLU A 185 16.62 13.24 -4.54
N GLY A 186 16.07 14.01 -5.48
CA GLY A 186 15.20 13.47 -6.54
C GLY A 186 13.72 13.31 -6.14
N SER A 187 12.95 12.72 -7.06
CA SER A 187 11.49 12.61 -6.94
C SER A 187 11.06 11.72 -5.78
N ILE A 188 10.03 12.15 -5.04
CA ILE A 188 9.30 11.28 -4.11
C ILE A 188 8.23 10.56 -4.93
N ASN A 189 8.33 9.24 -5.02
CA ASN A 189 7.42 8.45 -5.87
C ASN A 189 6.11 8.17 -5.14
N GLN A 190 6.17 7.77 -3.86
CA GLN A 190 4.98 7.50 -3.05
C GLN A 190 5.25 7.74 -1.57
N PHE A 191 4.19 8.04 -0.83
CA PHE A 191 4.19 7.99 0.63
C PHE A 191 2.92 7.31 1.16
N ALA A 192 2.99 6.80 2.38
CA ALA A 192 1.81 6.30 3.10
C ALA A 192 1.95 6.43 4.62
N PHE A 193 0.82 6.64 5.29
CA PHE A 193 0.71 6.63 6.75
C PHE A 193 0.57 5.20 7.27
N SER A 194 1.06 4.92 8.48
CA SER A 194 1.10 3.57 9.05
C SER A 194 -0.26 2.99 9.43
N GLY A 195 -1.24 3.85 9.74
CA GLY A 195 -2.57 3.44 10.20
C GLY A 195 -3.47 4.66 10.47
N PRO A 196 -4.64 4.45 11.10
CA PRO A 196 -5.64 5.51 11.32
C PRO A 196 -5.11 6.66 12.20
N ASP A 197 -4.13 6.38 13.07
CA ASP A 197 -3.57 7.40 13.97
C ASP A 197 -2.50 8.30 13.32
N ALA A 198 -2.17 8.07 12.04
CA ALA A 198 -1.14 8.81 11.30
C ALA A 198 0.20 8.96 12.04
N LYS A 199 0.54 8.05 12.95
CA LYS A 199 1.72 8.20 13.83
C LYS A 199 3.02 8.21 13.04
N MET A 200 3.13 7.34 12.05
CA MET A 200 4.31 7.20 11.21
C MET A 200 3.98 7.47 9.75
N LEU A 201 4.92 8.10 9.06
CA LEU A 201 4.87 8.41 7.63
C LEU A 201 6.06 7.73 6.95
N ALA A 202 5.78 6.84 6.00
CA ALA A 202 6.81 6.27 5.14
C ALA A 202 6.83 6.97 3.79
N THR A 203 8.03 7.18 3.23
CA THR A 203 8.24 7.77 1.91
C THR A 203 9.25 6.95 1.12
N VAL A 204 9.01 6.76 -0.17
CA VAL A 204 9.96 6.18 -1.12
C VAL A 204 10.25 7.14 -2.26
N GLY A 205 11.50 7.17 -2.72
CA GLY A 205 11.94 8.08 -3.77
C GLY A 205 12.85 7.45 -4.82
N HIS A 206 13.13 8.23 -5.85
CA HIS A 206 14.03 7.88 -6.95
C HIS A 206 15.48 7.66 -6.48
N ASP A 207 15.89 8.26 -5.36
CA ASP A 207 17.19 7.98 -4.73
C ASP A 207 17.30 6.56 -4.16
N GLY A 208 16.22 5.77 -4.21
CA GLY A 208 16.20 4.39 -3.76
C GLY A 208 16.08 4.24 -2.24
N TYR A 209 15.74 5.30 -1.52
CA TYR A 209 15.59 5.24 -0.07
C TYR A 209 14.13 5.12 0.34
N LEU A 210 13.86 4.17 1.23
CA LEU A 210 12.69 4.18 2.11
C LEU A 210 13.07 4.98 3.35
N ARG A 211 12.28 5.99 3.69
CA ARG A 211 12.44 6.79 4.91
C ARG A 211 11.17 6.74 5.73
N ILE A 212 11.33 6.57 7.03
CA ILE A 212 10.23 6.43 7.97
C ILE A 212 10.34 7.55 8.99
N PHE A 213 9.30 8.38 9.07
CA PHE A 213 9.23 9.53 9.95
C PHE A 213 8.19 9.31 11.05
N ASN A 214 8.44 9.89 12.23
CA ASN A 214 7.37 10.24 13.14
C ASN A 214 6.68 11.48 12.58
N TYR A 215 5.41 11.36 12.19
CA TYR A 215 4.69 12.44 11.52
C TYR A 215 4.48 13.66 12.43
N HIS A 216 4.10 13.41 13.69
CA HIS A 216 3.80 14.47 14.67
C HIS A 216 5.07 15.18 15.14
N GLN A 217 6.16 14.44 15.36
CA GLN A 217 7.44 15.00 15.79
C GLN A 217 8.29 15.54 14.63
N MET A 218 7.95 15.18 13.39
CA MET A 218 8.71 15.51 12.18
C MET A 218 10.18 15.03 12.25
N GLU A 219 10.36 13.82 12.77
CA GLU A 219 11.68 13.19 13.00
C GLU A 219 11.85 11.95 12.16
N LEU A 220 13.03 11.78 11.57
CA LEU A 220 13.41 10.55 10.91
C LEU A 220 13.65 9.46 11.97
N LEU A 221 12.91 8.37 11.88
CA LEU A 221 13.00 7.21 12.78
C LEU A 221 13.96 6.14 12.27
N SER A 222 13.91 5.88 10.96
CA SER A 222 14.79 4.94 10.28
C SER A 222 14.76 5.15 8.77
N TYR A 223 15.73 4.59 8.08
CA TYR A 223 15.77 4.51 6.63
C TYR A 223 16.33 3.18 6.15
N MET A 224 16.07 2.85 4.88
CA MET A 224 16.57 1.66 4.20
C MET A 224 16.89 2.03 2.75
N LYS A 225 17.99 1.52 2.22
CA LYS A 225 18.38 1.70 0.82
C LYS A 225 18.04 0.45 0.00
N SER A 226 17.46 0.63 -1.18
CA SER A 226 17.25 -0.43 -2.18
C SER A 226 18.55 -1.06 -2.62
N TYR A 227 18.49 -2.30 -3.14
CA TYR A 227 19.67 -2.96 -3.67
C TYR A 227 20.24 -2.18 -4.85
N PHE A 228 19.36 -1.78 -5.76
CA PHE A 228 19.68 -0.91 -6.88
C PHE A 228 18.46 -0.08 -7.29
N GLY A 229 18.68 1.03 -7.99
CA GLY A 229 17.60 1.87 -8.54
C GLY A 229 16.72 2.57 -7.50
N GLY A 230 15.68 3.25 -7.99
CA GLY A 230 14.66 3.93 -7.20
C GLY A 230 13.65 2.98 -6.58
N LEU A 231 13.03 3.40 -5.48
CA LEU A 231 11.86 2.72 -4.90
C LEU A 231 10.60 3.42 -5.39
N LEU A 232 9.66 2.67 -5.94
CA LEU A 232 8.50 3.21 -6.66
C LEU A 232 7.24 3.21 -5.80
N THR A 233 7.05 2.18 -4.98
CA THR A 233 5.81 1.95 -4.24
C THR A 233 6.09 1.42 -2.83
N LEU A 234 5.14 1.66 -1.92
CA LEU A 234 5.19 1.16 -0.55
C LEU A 234 3.79 0.87 0.00
N ALA A 235 3.70 -0.08 0.93
CA ALA A 235 2.52 -0.33 1.74
C ALA A 235 2.89 -0.79 3.16
N TRP A 236 2.05 -0.41 4.12
CA TRP A 236 2.17 -0.83 5.53
C TRP A 236 1.40 -2.13 5.77
N SER A 237 1.91 -2.97 6.68
CA SER A 237 1.12 -4.07 7.22
C SER A 237 -0.06 -3.55 8.05
N PRO A 238 -1.14 -4.32 8.20
CA PRO A 238 -2.32 -3.89 8.97
C PRO A 238 -2.00 -3.51 10.43
N ASP A 239 -0.96 -4.12 11.01
CA ASP A 239 -0.49 -3.88 12.38
C ASP A 239 0.65 -2.85 12.48
N SER A 240 0.98 -2.16 11.38
CA SER A 240 2.07 -1.16 11.30
C SER A 240 3.48 -1.67 11.65
N LYS A 241 3.72 -2.99 11.71
CA LYS A 241 5.04 -3.55 12.05
C LYS A 241 5.96 -3.71 10.86
N LEU A 242 5.41 -3.96 9.68
CA LEU A 242 6.14 -4.20 8.45
C LEU A 242 5.81 -3.14 7.40
N ILE A 243 6.80 -2.84 6.57
CA ILE A 243 6.62 -2.11 5.31
C ILE A 243 7.07 -3.02 4.20
N VAL A 244 6.29 -3.10 3.14
CA VAL A 244 6.71 -3.69 1.87
C VAL A 244 6.95 -2.58 0.86
N THR A 245 8.04 -2.67 0.10
CA THR A 245 8.37 -1.73 -0.98
C THR A 245 8.72 -2.48 -2.26
N GLY A 246 8.38 -1.89 -3.40
CA GLY A 246 8.79 -2.36 -4.72
C GLY A 246 9.60 -1.29 -5.46
N GLY A 247 10.59 -1.70 -6.24
CA GLY A 247 11.53 -0.79 -6.89
C GLY A 247 11.84 -1.10 -8.36
N GLU A 248 12.82 -0.36 -8.86
CA GLU A 248 13.41 -0.51 -10.20
C GLU A 248 14.37 -1.71 -10.33
N ASP A 249 14.68 -2.35 -9.21
CA ASP A 249 15.49 -3.57 -9.13
C ASP A 249 14.67 -4.87 -9.27
N ASP A 250 13.38 -4.75 -9.62
CA ASP A 250 12.41 -5.85 -9.78
C ASP A 250 12.13 -6.64 -8.48
N LEU A 251 12.65 -6.17 -7.35
CA LEU A 251 12.57 -6.85 -6.07
C LEU A 251 11.47 -6.28 -5.19
N LEU A 252 10.74 -7.19 -4.54
CA LEU A 252 9.95 -6.85 -3.37
C LEU A 252 10.91 -6.79 -2.17
N THR A 253 10.84 -5.76 -1.34
CA THR A 253 11.64 -5.68 -0.11
C THR A 253 10.72 -5.52 1.09
N ILE A 254 10.90 -6.34 2.12
CA ILE A 254 10.13 -6.31 3.35
C ILE A 254 11.03 -5.83 4.48
N TYR A 255 10.59 -4.76 5.11
CA TYR A 255 11.31 -4.05 6.15
C TYR A 255 10.54 -4.11 7.46
N ASN A 256 11.20 -4.58 8.52
CA ASN A 256 10.63 -4.57 9.86
C ASN A 256 10.96 -3.24 10.54
N VAL A 257 9.90 -2.52 10.92
CA VAL A 257 9.97 -1.16 11.43
C VAL A 257 10.53 -1.13 12.85
N ASN A 258 10.16 -2.10 13.68
CA ASN A 258 10.60 -2.19 15.08
C ASN A 258 12.08 -2.59 15.16
N GLU A 259 12.48 -3.57 14.35
CA GLU A 259 13.86 -4.07 14.32
C GLU A 259 14.79 -3.22 13.45
N LYS A 260 14.23 -2.26 12.72
CA LYS A 260 14.93 -1.35 11.79
C LYS A 260 15.84 -2.08 10.79
N ARG A 261 15.35 -3.19 10.22
CA ARG A 261 16.11 -4.00 9.26
C ARG A 261 15.24 -4.58 8.15
N VAL A 262 15.89 -4.88 7.04
CA VAL A 262 15.31 -5.75 6.00
C VAL A 262 15.22 -7.17 6.54
N VAL A 263 14.05 -7.80 6.40
CA VAL A 263 13.82 -9.19 6.85
C VAL A 263 13.80 -10.16 5.67
N CYS A 264 13.25 -9.74 4.54
CA CYS A 264 13.05 -10.60 3.38
C CYS A 264 13.06 -9.76 2.09
N ARG A 265 13.54 -10.37 1.00
CA ARG A 265 13.31 -9.87 -0.36
C ARG A 265 12.53 -10.90 -1.17
N GLY A 266 11.64 -10.47 -2.05
CA GLY A 266 10.91 -11.33 -2.96
C GLY A 266 11.42 -11.17 -4.39
N GLN A 267 11.75 -12.28 -5.05
CA GLN A 267 12.13 -12.29 -6.46
C GLN A 267 11.04 -13.00 -7.27
N GLY A 268 10.49 -12.33 -8.28
CA GLY A 268 9.41 -12.90 -9.09
C GLY A 268 8.97 -12.03 -10.26
N HIS A 269 9.02 -10.70 -10.10
CA HIS A 269 8.77 -9.78 -11.20
C HIS A 269 9.93 -9.79 -12.21
N LYS A 270 9.61 -9.46 -13.46
CA LYS A 270 10.56 -9.37 -14.60
C LYS A 270 10.80 -7.93 -15.06
N SER A 271 10.25 -6.98 -14.32
CA SER A 271 10.35 -5.54 -14.54
C SER A 271 9.90 -4.83 -13.27
N TRP A 272 9.91 -3.49 -13.31
CA TRP A 272 9.68 -2.65 -12.15
C TRP A 272 8.34 -2.93 -11.49
N ILE A 273 8.35 -2.94 -10.16
CA ILE A 273 7.14 -3.13 -9.36
C ILE A 273 6.43 -1.79 -9.23
N SER A 274 5.21 -1.71 -9.77
CA SER A 274 4.43 -0.48 -9.83
C SER A 274 3.55 -0.27 -8.59
N GLN A 275 3.00 -1.34 -8.01
CA GLN A 275 2.17 -1.24 -6.81
C GLN A 275 2.33 -2.48 -5.92
N VAL A 276 2.35 -2.25 -4.61
CA VAL A 276 2.35 -3.29 -3.57
C VAL A 276 1.24 -3.02 -2.57
N GLN A 277 0.67 -4.08 -1.99
CA GLN A 277 -0.32 -3.97 -0.92
C GLN A 277 -0.35 -5.21 -0.03
N PHE A 278 -0.56 -5.02 1.27
CA PHE A 278 -0.97 -6.12 2.15
C PHE A 278 -2.45 -6.44 1.93
N ASP A 279 -2.80 -7.72 2.02
CA ASP A 279 -4.18 -8.17 2.03
C ASP A 279 -4.68 -8.28 3.48
N PRO A 280 -5.41 -7.28 4.02
CA PRO A 280 -5.84 -7.28 5.42
C PRO A 280 -6.83 -8.41 5.72
N TYR A 281 -7.44 -9.03 4.70
CA TYR A 281 -8.43 -10.08 4.86
C TYR A 281 -7.82 -11.49 4.92
N MET A 282 -6.52 -11.62 4.62
CA MET A 282 -5.78 -12.89 4.62
C MET A 282 -4.49 -12.77 5.45
N CYS A 283 -4.49 -11.96 6.51
CA CYS A 283 -3.43 -11.90 7.51
C CYS A 283 -3.90 -12.63 8.79
N SER A 284 -3.02 -13.42 9.40
CA SER A 284 -3.22 -13.97 10.74
C SER A 284 -2.19 -13.34 11.67
N LEU A 285 -2.67 -12.73 12.76
CA LEU A 285 -1.83 -12.03 13.73
C LEU A 285 -2.01 -12.72 15.09
N ASP A 286 -0.94 -12.82 15.88
CA ASP A 286 -0.93 -13.53 17.18
C ASP A 286 -1.95 -13.03 18.23
N ASN A 287 -2.72 -11.97 17.93
CA ASN A 287 -3.70 -11.33 18.82
C ASN A 287 -5.14 -11.35 18.28
N ASP A 288 -5.54 -12.35 17.49
CA ASP A 288 -6.90 -12.49 16.94
C ASP A 288 -8.00 -12.81 18.00
N ASN A 289 -7.98 -12.14 19.16
CA ASN A 289 -9.11 -12.10 20.10
C ASN A 289 -9.90 -10.78 20.09
N GLU A 290 -9.49 -9.70 19.42
CA GLU A 290 -10.26 -8.42 19.52
C GLU A 290 -10.44 -7.57 18.25
N ILE A 291 -10.06 -8.01 17.03
CA ILE A 291 -10.17 -7.12 15.82
C ILE A 291 -11.12 -7.62 14.72
N ASN A 292 -11.82 -8.74 14.90
CA ASN A 292 -12.90 -9.11 13.99
C ASN A 292 -14.17 -9.42 14.80
N GLY A 293 -15.20 -8.59 14.63
CA GLY A 293 -16.56 -8.79 15.15
C GLY A 293 -17.29 -9.99 14.53
N PHE A 294 -16.64 -11.15 14.52
CA PHE A 294 -17.25 -12.45 14.33
C PHE A 294 -16.96 -13.24 15.60
N GLY A 295 -17.98 -13.35 16.47
CA GLY A 295 -17.90 -14.13 17.70
C GLY A 295 -17.31 -15.50 17.40
N ALA A 296 -16.15 -15.77 17.99
CA ALA A 296 -15.63 -17.11 18.11
C ALA A 296 -16.70 -17.93 18.83
N LEU A 297 -17.44 -18.76 18.08
CA LEU A 297 -18.22 -19.82 18.67
C LEU A 297 -17.21 -20.79 19.27
N ASP A 298 -17.11 -20.70 20.58
CA ASP A 298 -16.43 -21.61 21.49
C ASP A 298 -16.70 -23.05 21.04
N VAL A 299 -15.68 -23.68 20.45
CA VAL A 299 -15.75 -25.11 20.16
C VAL A 299 -15.47 -25.79 21.49
N GLY A 300 -16.55 -25.96 22.25
CA GLY A 300 -16.58 -26.75 23.46
C GLY A 300 -15.93 -28.10 23.21
N SER A 301 -14.84 -28.35 23.91
CA SER A 301 -14.20 -29.64 24.07
C SER A 301 -15.06 -30.50 24.98
N ASP A 302 -15.97 -31.30 24.42
CA ASP A 302 -16.71 -32.31 25.19
C ASP A 302 -16.15 -33.71 24.91
N ASP A 303 -15.29 -34.16 25.84
CA ASP A 303 -14.97 -35.58 26.04
C ASP A 303 -16.09 -36.26 26.87
N GLU A 304 -16.67 -37.31 26.27
CA GLU A 304 -17.38 -38.48 26.81
C GLU A 304 -18.48 -38.36 27.90
N LYS A 305 -19.69 -38.89 27.59
CA LYS A 305 -20.23 -40.12 28.22
C LYS A 305 -21.52 -40.65 27.55
N VAL A 306 -21.56 -41.98 27.43
CA VAL A 306 -22.56 -42.89 26.84
C VAL A 306 -23.91 -42.89 27.59
N PHE A 307 -25.05 -43.08 26.88
CA PHE A 307 -26.16 -44.02 27.21
C PHE A 307 -27.25 -44.11 26.09
N HIS A 308 -28.06 -45.18 26.15
CA HIS A 308 -28.72 -45.94 25.07
C HIS A 308 -29.96 -45.35 24.33
N ALA A 309 -30.07 -45.78 23.06
CA ALA A 309 -31.25 -46.26 22.28
C ALA A 309 -32.64 -45.59 22.40
N HIS A 310 -33.17 -45.08 21.27
CA HIS A 310 -34.37 -45.62 20.58
C HIS A 310 -34.63 -44.86 19.26
N GLY A 311 -35.18 -45.57 18.27
CA GLY A 311 -35.22 -45.18 16.86
C GLY A 311 -36.30 -44.16 16.45
N GLY A 312 -36.19 -43.70 15.21
CA GLY A 312 -37.26 -42.97 14.51
C GLY A 312 -36.80 -42.03 13.40
N VAL A 313 -36.84 -42.54 12.17
CA VAL A 313 -37.24 -41.89 10.89
C VAL A 313 -36.53 -40.61 10.41
N GLN A 314 -35.95 -40.75 9.20
CA GLN A 314 -35.37 -39.72 8.34
C GLN A 314 -36.37 -38.62 7.92
N TYR A 315 -35.92 -37.36 7.97
CA TYR A 315 -36.27 -36.34 6.98
C TYR A 315 -34.96 -35.68 6.52
N GLY A 316 -34.66 -35.80 5.23
CA GLY A 316 -33.44 -35.28 4.62
C GLY A 316 -33.46 -33.75 4.50
N GLN A 317 -32.56 -33.09 5.22
CA GLN A 317 -32.10 -31.75 4.87
C GLN A 317 -30.64 -31.86 4.41
N ASN A 318 -30.42 -31.65 3.12
CA ASN A 318 -29.10 -31.37 2.55
C ASN A 318 -28.63 -30.01 3.10
N ARG A 319 -27.90 -30.02 4.21
CA ARG A 319 -26.99 -28.94 4.59
C ARG A 319 -25.60 -29.32 4.12
N SER A 320 -25.21 -28.80 2.96
CA SER A 320 -23.82 -28.85 2.50
C SER A 320 -22.99 -27.95 3.42
N SER A 321 -22.30 -28.58 4.37
CA SER A 321 -21.28 -27.96 5.20
C SER A 321 -20.25 -27.26 4.31
N ILE A 322 -20.18 -25.94 4.41
CA ILE A 322 -19.14 -25.12 3.78
C ILE A 322 -17.84 -25.47 4.50
N SER A 323 -17.06 -26.37 3.89
CA SER A 323 -15.68 -26.60 4.24
C SER A 323 -14.94 -25.26 4.16
N ARG A 324 -14.58 -24.71 5.32
CA ARG A 324 -13.57 -23.65 5.44
C ARG A 324 -12.39 -24.09 4.56
N CYS A 325 -12.02 -23.26 3.60
CA CYS A 325 -10.77 -23.41 2.87
C CYS A 325 -9.67 -23.42 3.93
N SER A 326 -9.27 -24.63 4.28
CA SER A 326 -8.20 -24.88 5.22
C SER A 326 -6.99 -24.24 4.58
N PHE A 327 -6.40 -23.30 5.30
CA PHE A 327 -4.97 -23.08 5.30
C PHE A 327 -4.30 -24.40 4.90
N ALA A 328 -3.54 -24.39 3.81
CA ALA A 328 -2.56 -25.44 3.63
C ALA A 328 -1.65 -25.32 4.86
N SER A 329 -1.91 -26.13 5.88
CA SER A 329 -0.95 -26.45 6.91
C SER A 329 0.26 -26.97 6.16
N PHE A 330 1.24 -26.10 5.94
CA PHE A 330 2.56 -26.54 5.55
C PHE A 330 3.05 -27.40 6.71
N GLY A 331 3.12 -28.71 6.46
CA GLY A 331 3.40 -29.70 7.47
C GLY A 331 4.73 -29.43 8.14
N THR A 332 4.70 -29.17 9.44
CA THR A 332 5.83 -29.41 10.32
C THR A 332 6.00 -30.93 10.40
N ILE A 333 6.88 -31.48 9.57
CA ILE A 333 7.41 -32.82 9.80
C ILE A 333 8.30 -32.69 11.06
N ASN A 334 7.86 -33.37 12.11
CA ASN A 334 8.47 -33.60 13.42
C ASN A 334 7.92 -32.76 14.59
N GLY A 335 7.08 -33.43 15.39
CA GLY A 335 7.20 -33.40 16.85
C GLY A 335 6.51 -32.24 17.58
N THR A 336 5.30 -32.52 18.07
CA THR A 336 4.75 -32.03 19.35
C THR A 336 5.08 -30.58 19.74
N SER A 337 4.26 -29.63 19.32
CA SER A 337 3.94 -28.46 20.14
C SER A 337 2.54 -27.95 19.82
N HIS A 338 1.84 -27.51 20.87
CA HIS A 338 0.45 -27.07 20.86
C HIS A 338 0.17 -25.96 19.84
N GLY A 339 -1.02 -26.03 19.24
CA GLY A 339 -1.48 -25.10 18.21
C GLY A 339 -1.57 -23.66 18.70
N SER A 340 -0.69 -22.83 18.16
CA SER A 340 -0.89 -21.41 17.95
C SER A 340 -0.71 -21.19 16.45
N GLY A 341 -1.73 -20.72 15.74
CA GLY A 341 -1.55 -20.30 14.35
C GLY A 341 -0.54 -19.17 14.33
N GLY A 342 0.64 -19.39 13.77
CA GLY A 342 1.70 -18.38 13.77
C GLY A 342 1.37 -17.20 12.86
N ILE A 343 2.05 -16.07 13.10
CA ILE A 343 1.92 -14.86 12.28
C ILE A 343 2.13 -15.17 10.79
N CYS A 344 1.19 -14.74 9.96
CA CYS A 344 1.28 -14.81 8.51
C CYS A 344 0.69 -13.55 7.86
N TYR A 345 1.46 -12.92 6.98
CA TYR A 345 1.00 -11.78 6.18
C TYR A 345 0.90 -12.18 4.71
N ARG A 346 -0.25 -11.89 4.09
CA ARG A 346 -0.39 -11.96 2.63
C ARG A 346 -0.10 -10.61 1.99
N ILE A 347 0.73 -10.63 0.97
CA ILE A 347 1.12 -9.45 0.19
C ILE A 347 0.78 -9.71 -1.28
N GLY A 348 0.30 -8.69 -1.98
CA GLY A 348 0.25 -8.67 -3.43
C GLY A 348 1.18 -7.61 -4.01
N SER A 349 1.69 -7.88 -5.19
CA SER A 349 2.43 -6.91 -6.00
C SER A 349 2.07 -7.02 -7.47
N VAL A 350 2.09 -5.89 -8.17
CA VAL A 350 1.89 -5.81 -9.61
C VAL A 350 3.01 -4.97 -10.22
N GLY A 351 3.34 -5.22 -11.49
CA GLY A 351 4.47 -4.60 -12.15
C GLY A 351 4.28 -4.20 -13.61
N HIS A 352 5.31 -3.57 -14.15
CA HIS A 352 5.45 -3.24 -15.56
C HIS A 352 5.51 -4.47 -16.46
N ASP A 353 5.82 -5.62 -15.88
CA ASP A 353 5.83 -6.92 -16.53
C ASP A 353 4.43 -7.53 -16.72
N THR A 354 3.36 -6.77 -16.44
CA THR A 354 1.94 -7.15 -16.59
C THR A 354 1.51 -8.31 -15.68
N GLN A 355 2.31 -8.61 -14.66
CA GLN A 355 2.11 -9.75 -13.76
C GLN A 355 1.58 -9.30 -12.40
N LEU A 356 0.72 -10.16 -11.83
CA LEU A 356 0.33 -10.15 -10.43
C LEU A 356 1.11 -11.24 -9.70
N CYS A 357 1.81 -10.86 -8.63
CA CYS A 357 2.46 -11.74 -7.70
C CYS A 357 1.75 -11.73 -6.34
N LEU A 358 1.58 -12.90 -5.71
CA LEU A 358 1.12 -13.03 -4.32
C LEU A 358 2.21 -13.69 -3.48
N TRP A 359 2.40 -13.20 -2.26
CA TRP A 359 3.48 -13.61 -1.36
C TRP A 359 2.90 -13.88 0.02
N ASP A 360 3.38 -14.93 0.68
CA ASP A 360 3.10 -15.18 2.09
C ASP A 360 4.38 -14.99 2.89
N ILE A 361 4.28 -14.21 3.97
CA ILE A 361 5.37 -13.94 4.90
C ILE A 361 4.99 -14.51 6.24
N THR A 362 5.64 -15.63 6.59
CA THR A 362 5.40 -16.39 7.80
C THR A 362 6.40 -16.02 8.90
N GLU A 363 6.06 -16.36 10.14
CA GLU A 363 6.83 -16.00 11.34
C GLU A 363 8.32 -16.43 11.29
N ASP A 364 8.62 -17.57 10.67
CA ASP A 364 9.97 -18.09 10.46
C ASP A 364 10.84 -17.20 9.56
N MET A 365 10.23 -16.55 8.57
CA MET A 365 10.89 -15.58 7.69
C MET A 365 11.16 -14.24 8.39
N LEU A 366 10.35 -13.90 9.41
CA LEU A 366 10.51 -12.68 10.19
C LEU A 366 11.63 -12.80 11.22
N LYS A 367 11.77 -13.99 11.82
CA LYS A 367 12.82 -14.26 12.80
C LYS A 367 14.21 -14.16 12.15
N PRO A 368 15.19 -13.50 12.80
CA PRO A 368 16.56 -13.53 12.30
C PRO A 368 17.03 -14.99 12.29
N ALA A 369 17.71 -15.41 11.23
CA ALA A 369 18.25 -16.78 11.14
C ALA A 369 19.12 -17.04 12.36
N ASN A 370 18.62 -17.84 13.31
CA ASN A 370 19.40 -18.28 14.45
C ASN A 370 20.60 -19.05 13.92
N VAL A 371 21.81 -18.54 14.17
CA VAL A 371 23.06 -19.26 13.95
C VAL A 371 23.16 -20.35 15.02
N GLN A 372 22.30 -21.37 14.94
CA GLN A 372 22.55 -22.68 15.50
C GLN A 372 22.71 -23.64 14.33
N ARG A 373 23.84 -23.51 13.62
CA ARG A 373 24.38 -24.69 12.95
C ARG A 373 24.62 -25.74 14.04
N HIS A 374 24.03 -26.91 13.85
CA HIS A 374 24.46 -28.13 14.53
C HIS A 374 25.98 -28.14 14.67
N ARG A 375 26.47 -28.20 15.91
CA ARG A 375 27.84 -28.61 16.21
C ARG A 375 27.98 -30.06 15.78
N ASN A 376 28.31 -30.29 14.52
CA ASN A 376 29.12 -31.45 14.18
C ASN A 376 30.57 -30.98 14.29
N SER A 377 31.16 -31.37 15.41
CA SER A 377 32.53 -31.14 15.81
C SER A 377 33.54 -31.54 14.74
N THR A 378 34.32 -30.56 14.26
CA THR A 378 35.71 -30.78 13.88
C THR A 378 36.54 -29.67 14.49
N ILE A 379 37.44 -30.06 15.39
CA ILE A 379 38.34 -29.18 16.14
C ILE A 379 39.33 -28.53 15.15
N ILE A 380 39.41 -27.20 15.14
CA ILE A 380 40.55 -26.46 14.60
C ILE A 380 41.08 -25.60 15.75
N ALA A 381 42.33 -25.85 16.14
CA ALA A 381 43.02 -25.21 17.26
C ALA A 381 43.27 -23.71 17.01
N PRO A 382 43.35 -22.88 18.06
CA PRO A 382 43.66 -21.47 17.91
C PRO A 382 45.16 -21.25 17.70
N MET A 383 45.54 -20.64 16.59
CA MET A 383 46.89 -20.09 16.38
C MET A 383 46.92 -18.68 16.98
N LEU A 384 47.55 -18.56 18.15
CA LEU A 384 47.95 -17.31 18.78
C LEU A 384 49.36 -16.93 18.29
N GLY A 385 49.53 -15.67 17.88
CA GLY A 385 50.83 -14.98 17.83
C GLY A 385 51.45 -14.83 16.45
N LEU A 386 51.35 -13.64 15.87
CA LEU A 386 52.37 -13.12 14.96
C LEU A 386 52.62 -11.64 15.31
N GLU A 387 53.73 -11.39 15.99
CA GLU A 387 54.35 -10.07 16.11
C GLU A 387 54.97 -9.69 14.76
N VAL A 388 54.71 -8.46 14.30
CA VAL A 388 55.38 -7.89 13.12
C VAL A 388 56.47 -6.94 13.61
N GLN A 389 57.73 -7.35 13.44
CA GLN A 389 58.90 -6.49 13.67
C GLN A 389 59.03 -5.43 12.57
N VAL A 390 59.14 -4.17 12.97
CA VAL A 390 59.44 -3.04 12.07
C VAL A 390 60.95 -2.94 11.92
N LEU A 391 61.48 -3.21 10.72
CA LEU A 391 62.86 -2.92 10.34
C LEU A 391 62.92 -1.64 9.49
N SER A 392 63.74 -0.71 9.96
CA SER A 392 64.01 0.61 9.37
C SER A 392 64.67 0.53 8.00
N GLY A 393 64.14 1.26 7.02
CA GLY A 393 64.76 1.47 5.71
C GLY A 393 64.12 2.65 4.97
N SER A 394 64.98 3.56 4.49
CA SER A 394 64.73 4.89 3.91
C SER A 394 63.49 5.07 3.03
N LEU A 395 62.74 6.14 3.31
CA LEU A 395 61.50 6.55 2.66
C LEU A 395 61.73 7.43 1.42
N THR A 396 61.35 6.92 0.24
CA THR A 396 61.28 7.70 -1.01
C THR A 396 59.84 8.15 -1.28
N VAL A 397 59.58 9.46 -1.18
CA VAL A 397 58.57 10.36 -1.83
C VAL A 397 57.09 9.90 -1.98
N TYR A 398 56.71 8.65 -1.71
CA TYR A 398 55.34 8.15 -1.84
C TYR A 398 54.48 8.34 -0.57
N GLU A 399 55.05 8.68 0.59
CA GLU A 399 54.31 8.71 1.85
C GLU A 399 53.74 10.08 2.26
N ILE A 400 53.97 11.15 1.49
CA ILE A 400 53.29 12.43 1.78
C ILE A 400 51.85 12.41 1.24
N PHE A 401 51.50 11.53 0.30
CA PHE A 401 50.13 11.38 -0.20
C PHE A 401 49.24 10.46 0.66
N VAL A 402 49.83 9.59 1.48
CA VAL A 402 49.08 8.57 2.25
C VAL A 402 48.51 9.14 3.57
N PHE A 403 49.17 10.13 4.19
CA PHE A 403 48.63 10.75 5.40
C PHE A 403 47.39 11.62 5.15
N SER A 404 47.24 12.21 3.95
CA SER A 404 46.02 12.93 3.57
C SER A 404 44.87 11.97 3.25
N LEU A 405 45.17 10.83 2.63
CA LEU A 405 44.18 9.81 2.30
C LEU A 405 43.70 8.99 3.52
N TYR A 406 44.47 8.84 4.59
CA TYR A 406 44.06 8.05 5.75
C TYR A 406 42.89 8.68 6.54
N ASN A 407 42.80 10.01 6.57
CA ASN A 407 41.63 10.72 7.14
C ASN A 407 40.42 10.71 6.18
N ILE A 408 40.66 10.79 4.86
CA ILE A 408 39.59 10.70 3.85
C ILE A 408 39.02 9.28 3.78
N CYS A 409 39.87 8.25 3.90
CA CYS A 409 39.48 6.86 3.80
C CYS A 409 38.69 6.39 5.01
N ASN A 410 38.98 6.87 6.23
CA ASN A 410 38.15 6.58 7.41
C ASN A 410 36.74 7.18 7.31
N ILE A 411 36.60 8.40 6.78
CA ILE A 411 35.27 9.00 6.56
C ILE A 411 34.52 8.21 5.47
N LEU A 412 35.17 7.87 4.35
CA LEU A 412 34.55 7.10 3.26
C LEU A 412 34.25 5.64 3.65
N THR A 413 35.10 4.96 4.42
CA THR A 413 34.80 3.58 4.88
C THR A 413 33.68 3.57 5.89
N THR A 414 33.60 4.55 6.81
CA THR A 414 32.45 4.61 7.73
C THR A 414 31.15 4.89 6.97
N PHE A 415 31.18 5.78 5.97
CA PHE A 415 30.02 6.09 5.13
C PHE A 415 29.59 4.90 4.24
N LEU A 416 30.55 4.23 3.57
CA LEU A 416 30.29 3.04 2.76
C LEU A 416 29.81 1.85 3.61
N VAL A 417 30.35 1.66 4.82
CA VAL A 417 29.92 0.58 5.71
C VAL A 417 28.50 0.81 6.22
N VAL A 418 28.10 2.06 6.54
CA VAL A 418 26.73 2.37 6.95
C VAL A 418 25.74 2.16 5.79
N GLU A 419 26.06 2.62 4.57
CA GLU A 419 25.19 2.39 3.40
C GLU A 419 25.10 0.90 3.01
N PHE A 420 26.20 0.13 3.13
CA PHE A 420 26.17 -1.33 2.91
C PHE A 420 25.37 -2.09 3.96
N VAL A 421 25.44 -1.69 5.24
CA VAL A 421 24.66 -2.30 6.33
C VAL A 421 23.17 -2.02 6.17
N ALA A 422 22.79 -0.80 5.75
CA ALA A 422 21.40 -0.43 5.48
C ALA A 422 20.81 -1.12 4.24
N CYS A 423 21.65 -1.50 3.28
CA CYS A 423 21.25 -2.25 2.08
C CYS A 423 21.21 -3.77 2.31
N CYS A 424 21.96 -4.30 3.29
CA CYS A 424 22.15 -5.74 3.58
C CYS A 424 22.47 -6.61 2.34
N THR A 425 23.68 -7.17 2.33
CA THR A 425 24.16 -8.07 1.27
C THR A 425 23.27 -9.32 1.10
N PRO A 426 23.08 -9.82 -0.13
CA PRO A 426 22.15 -10.93 -0.43
C PRO A 426 22.48 -12.25 0.29
N LEU A 427 23.73 -12.43 0.76
CA LEU A 427 24.20 -13.68 1.38
C LEU A 427 23.63 -13.95 2.79
N LYS A 428 22.90 -13.02 3.40
CA LYS A 428 22.33 -13.18 4.77
C LYS A 428 20.82 -12.94 4.85
N LEU A 429 20.13 -12.71 3.73
CA LEU A 429 18.71 -12.37 3.71
C LEU A 429 17.88 -13.53 3.15
N PHE A 430 16.69 -13.76 3.69
CA PHE A 430 15.73 -14.69 3.08
C PHE A 430 15.24 -14.14 1.74
N ILE A 431 15.20 -15.00 0.73
CA ILE A 431 14.62 -14.70 -0.59
C ILE A 431 13.33 -15.49 -0.74
N ALA A 432 12.20 -14.79 -0.76
CA ALA A 432 10.88 -15.37 -0.97
C ALA A 432 10.59 -15.55 -2.46
N GLU A 433 9.90 -16.65 -2.76
CA GLU A 433 9.28 -16.90 -4.06
C GLU A 433 7.78 -16.57 -3.99
N PRO A 434 7.18 -16.07 -5.07
CA PRO A 434 5.75 -15.78 -5.10
C PRO A 434 4.95 -17.10 -5.15
N LEU A 435 3.87 -17.16 -4.38
CA LEU A 435 2.88 -18.25 -4.42
C LEU A 435 2.25 -18.38 -5.81
N ILE A 436 1.95 -17.21 -6.39
CA ILE A 436 1.34 -17.06 -7.69
C ILE A 436 2.11 -15.95 -8.38
N CYS A 437 2.50 -16.18 -9.62
CA CYS A 437 3.03 -15.16 -10.53
C CYS A 437 2.34 -15.36 -11.88
N LYS A 438 1.40 -14.47 -12.22
CA LYS A 438 0.52 -14.62 -13.39
C LYS A 438 0.41 -13.33 -14.18
N LYS A 439 0.58 -13.43 -15.50
CA LYS A 439 0.25 -12.34 -16.42
C LYS A 439 -1.27 -12.16 -16.48
N ILE A 440 -1.74 -10.95 -16.16
CA ILE A 440 -3.19 -10.64 -16.07
C ILE A 440 -3.62 -9.48 -16.97
N ALA A 441 -2.68 -8.76 -17.59
CA ALA A 441 -2.97 -7.62 -18.46
C ALA A 441 -2.12 -7.65 -19.74
N HIS A 442 -2.53 -6.85 -20.73
CA HIS A 442 -1.77 -6.63 -21.96
C HIS A 442 -0.71 -5.52 -21.80
N GLU A 443 -1.04 -4.50 -21.02
CA GLU A 443 -0.16 -3.38 -20.65
C GLU A 443 0.20 -3.39 -19.17
N ARG A 444 1.18 -2.54 -18.79
CA ARG A 444 1.66 -2.42 -17.41
C ARG A 444 0.52 -2.21 -16.41
N LEU A 445 0.60 -2.89 -15.28
CA LEU A 445 -0.35 -2.74 -14.19
C LEU A 445 -0.01 -1.48 -13.37
N THR A 446 -1.03 -0.77 -12.91
CA THR A 446 -0.89 0.48 -12.15
C THR A 446 -1.62 0.46 -10.83
N VAL A 447 -2.60 -0.44 -10.65
CA VAL A 447 -3.41 -0.52 -9.44
C VAL A 447 -3.50 -1.95 -8.94
N LEU A 448 -3.43 -2.07 -7.61
CA LEU A 448 -3.72 -3.25 -6.84
C LEU A 448 -4.47 -2.80 -5.57
N GLU A 449 -5.71 -3.26 -5.40
CA GLU A 449 -6.53 -2.98 -4.22
C GLU A 449 -7.19 -4.26 -3.68
N PHE A 450 -6.89 -4.66 -2.46
CA PHE A 450 -7.57 -5.75 -1.75
C PHE A 450 -8.83 -5.24 -1.05
N ARG A 451 -9.98 -5.85 -1.37
CA ARG A 451 -11.28 -5.62 -0.71
C ARG A 451 -11.79 -6.90 -0.07
N LYS A 452 -12.88 -6.80 0.70
CA LYS A 452 -13.42 -7.92 1.49
C LYS A 452 -13.91 -9.07 0.62
N ASP A 453 -14.55 -8.74 -0.50
CA ASP A 453 -15.19 -9.67 -1.43
C ASP A 453 -14.33 -9.96 -2.67
N CYS A 454 -13.43 -9.04 -3.02
CA CYS A 454 -12.66 -9.09 -4.25
C CYS A 454 -11.26 -8.49 -4.14
N LEU A 455 -10.45 -8.74 -5.17
CA LEU A 455 -9.25 -8.00 -5.50
C LEU A 455 -9.55 -7.12 -6.72
N VAL A 456 -9.07 -5.89 -6.75
CA VAL A 456 -9.19 -4.97 -7.90
C VAL A 456 -7.81 -4.73 -8.48
N THR A 457 -7.69 -4.82 -9.81
CA THR A 457 -6.46 -4.47 -10.54
C THR A 457 -6.79 -3.56 -11.70
N ALA A 458 -5.91 -2.60 -12.02
CA ALA A 458 -6.05 -1.81 -13.23
C ALA A 458 -4.74 -1.81 -14.03
N CYS A 459 -4.90 -1.77 -15.36
CA CYS A 459 -3.77 -1.62 -16.28
C CYS A 459 -3.78 -0.25 -16.94
N GLN A 460 -2.66 0.07 -17.56
CA GLN A 460 -2.48 1.33 -18.25
C GLN A 460 -3.56 1.59 -19.30
N GLU A 461 -4.18 0.60 -19.94
CA GLU A 461 -5.11 0.82 -21.06
C GLU A 461 -6.48 1.44 -20.71
N GLY A 462 -6.86 1.56 -19.44
CA GLY A 462 -8.26 1.93 -19.12
C GLY A 462 -9.07 0.84 -18.43
N PHE A 463 -8.54 -0.38 -18.30
CA PHE A 463 -9.31 -1.49 -17.75
C PHE A 463 -9.15 -1.62 -16.25
N ILE A 464 -10.27 -1.63 -15.54
CA ILE A 464 -10.38 -1.97 -14.12
C ILE A 464 -11.04 -3.35 -14.04
N CYS A 465 -10.32 -4.32 -13.48
CA CYS A 465 -10.77 -5.70 -13.34
C CYS A 465 -11.04 -6.00 -11.86
N THR A 466 -12.15 -6.68 -11.60
CA THR A 466 -12.53 -7.18 -10.28
C THR A 466 -12.43 -8.70 -10.25
N TRP A 467 -11.65 -9.23 -9.32
CA TRP A 467 -11.38 -10.65 -9.12
C TRP A 467 -12.05 -11.12 -7.83
N ALA A 468 -13.09 -11.94 -7.93
CA ALA A 468 -13.79 -12.42 -6.75
C ALA A 468 -12.90 -13.33 -5.88
N ARG A 469 -13.00 -13.18 -4.56
CA ARG A 469 -12.37 -14.12 -3.63
C ARG A 469 -13.07 -15.48 -3.67
N PRO A 470 -12.36 -16.58 -3.34
CA PRO A 470 -12.97 -17.90 -3.24
C PRO A 470 -14.17 -17.90 -2.30
N GLY A 471 -15.29 -18.49 -2.74
CA GLY A 471 -16.52 -18.61 -1.94
C GLY A 471 -17.43 -17.37 -1.92
N MET A 472 -17.04 -16.26 -2.56
CA MET A 472 -17.86 -15.03 -2.57
C MET A 472 -18.85 -14.95 -3.75
N ARG A 473 -18.72 -15.77 -4.80
CA ARG A 473 -19.69 -15.82 -5.92
C ARG A 473 -20.81 -16.81 -5.63
N ASP A 474 -22.06 -16.38 -5.76
CA ASP A 474 -23.22 -17.27 -5.74
C ASP A 474 -23.23 -18.20 -6.97
N VAL A 475 -23.26 -19.50 -6.71
CA VAL A 475 -23.27 -20.59 -7.71
C VAL A 475 -24.51 -20.53 -8.62
N ASN A 476 -25.54 -19.77 -8.25
CA ASN A 476 -26.83 -19.69 -8.97
C ASN A 476 -27.02 -18.41 -9.82
N SER A 477 -25.99 -17.60 -10.01
CA SER A 477 -26.07 -16.44 -10.92
C SER A 477 -25.94 -16.90 -12.40
N PRO A 478 -26.75 -16.39 -13.34
CA PRO A 478 -26.80 -16.87 -14.73
C PRO A 478 -25.53 -16.62 -15.56
N SER A 479 -24.49 -16.02 -14.98
CA SER A 479 -23.13 -15.98 -15.54
C SER A 479 -22.30 -17.25 -15.25
N ALA A 480 -22.86 -18.24 -14.56
CA ALA A 480 -22.21 -19.50 -14.16
C ALA A 480 -21.86 -20.47 -15.33
N LEU A 481 -22.00 -20.06 -16.58
CA LEU A 481 -21.64 -20.86 -17.75
C LEU A 481 -20.55 -20.19 -18.59
N SER A 482 -19.35 -20.04 -18.02
CA SER A 482 -18.12 -20.26 -18.80
C SER A 482 -16.92 -20.68 -17.94
N SER A 483 -16.46 -21.91 -18.21
CA SER A 483 -15.15 -22.50 -17.96
C SER A 483 -14.78 -23.03 -16.54
N PRO A 484 -14.50 -24.35 -16.41
CA PRO A 484 -13.89 -24.98 -15.23
C PRO A 484 -12.40 -24.65 -15.02
N THR A 485 -11.82 -23.78 -15.85
CA THR A 485 -10.47 -23.25 -15.76
C THR A 485 -10.48 -21.92 -16.49
N GLY A 486 -10.55 -20.77 -15.83
CA GLY A 486 -10.65 -19.53 -16.60
C GLY A 486 -10.83 -18.26 -15.80
N PHE A 487 -9.70 -17.62 -15.53
CA PHE A 487 -9.57 -16.18 -15.39
C PHE A 487 -10.23 -15.49 -16.60
N ARG A 488 -11.39 -14.84 -16.43
CA ARG A 488 -11.83 -13.62 -17.15
C ARG A 488 -13.29 -13.30 -16.84
N ASP A 489 -13.50 -12.24 -16.06
CA ASP A 489 -14.62 -11.31 -16.23
C ASP A 489 -14.03 -9.89 -16.12
N GLY A 490 -13.30 -9.49 -17.17
CA GLY A 490 -12.78 -8.12 -17.28
C GLY A 490 -13.90 -7.20 -17.75
N ILE A 491 -14.03 -6.02 -17.13
CA ILE A 491 -14.92 -4.97 -17.63
C ILE A 491 -14.30 -4.41 -18.91
N THR A 492 -14.90 -4.70 -20.07
CA THR A 492 -14.41 -4.22 -21.36
C THR A 492 -14.81 -2.76 -21.57
N MET A 493 -13.90 -1.82 -21.31
CA MET A 493 -14.01 -0.44 -21.84
C MET A 493 -13.49 -0.37 -23.28
N GLY A 494 -14.16 0.41 -24.13
CA GLY A 494 -13.69 0.68 -25.49
C GLY A 494 -12.28 1.29 -25.46
N THR A 495 -11.42 0.80 -26.35
CA THR A 495 -10.00 1.13 -26.52
C THR A 495 -9.64 2.61 -26.42
N TRP A 496 -9.30 3.16 -25.24
CA TRP A 496 -8.74 4.50 -25.09
C TRP A 496 -7.95 4.68 -23.77
N GLY A 497 -6.64 4.96 -23.88
CA GLY A 497 -5.89 5.85 -23.00
C GLY A 497 -5.41 5.37 -21.62
N ASN A 498 -4.42 6.08 -21.09
CA ASN A 498 -3.59 5.71 -19.95
C ASN A 498 -4.28 5.85 -18.55
N ILE A 499 -4.57 4.77 -17.78
CA ILE A 499 -4.92 4.85 -16.32
C ILE A 499 -3.68 5.11 -15.48
N ALA A 500 -3.70 6.17 -14.66
CA ALA A 500 -2.67 6.40 -13.66
C ALA A 500 -3.06 5.92 -12.25
N ASN A 501 -4.34 5.98 -11.84
CA ASN A 501 -4.80 5.52 -10.53
C ASN A 501 -6.30 5.14 -10.52
N ALA A 502 -6.68 4.21 -9.65
CA ALA A 502 -8.08 3.89 -9.31
C ALA A 502 -8.18 3.66 -7.79
N GLN A 503 -9.24 4.18 -7.18
CA GLN A 503 -9.51 4.03 -5.75
C GLN A 503 -11.00 3.81 -5.53
N ALA A 504 -11.34 2.77 -4.74
CA ALA A 504 -12.69 2.57 -4.26
C ALA A 504 -12.85 3.04 -2.80
N LEU A 505 -13.93 3.78 -2.52
CA LEU A 505 -14.41 4.14 -1.20
C LEU A 505 -15.41 3.07 -0.76
N GLY A 506 -15.13 2.38 0.35
CA GLY A 506 -16.05 1.47 1.02
C GLY A 506 -16.33 1.89 2.44
#